data_AF-A0A3D1HU79-F1
#
_entry.id   AF-A0A3D1HU79-F1
#
_cell.length_a   1.000
_cell.length_b   1.000
_cell.length_c   1.000
_cell.angle_alpha   90.00
_cell.angle_beta   90.00
_cell.angle_gamma   90.00
#
_symmetry.space_group_name_H-M   'P 1'
#
loop_
_entity.id
_entity.type
_entity.pdbx_description
1 polymer ?
#
loop_
_entity_poly.entity_id
_entity_poly.type
_entity_poly.pdbx_seq_one_letter_code
_entity_poly.pdbx_strand_id
1 'polypeptide(L)'
;WRGEGGGVLLNQAPHNLDIWQWICGRPTAVTAFCNAGKFHNIEVEDEATIYAEYENGATGVFITSTGDCPGTNRLEITGTRGKTVLENGTLKLWKLSEDERDICKNA
;
A
#
# COMPACT_ATOMS: atom_id res chain seq x y z
N TRP A 1 -19.80 -5.34 -10.71
CA TRP A 1 -18.71 -5.92 -11.52
C TRP A 1 -18.98 -5.94 -13.03
N ARG A 2 -19.84 -6.80 -13.58
CA ARG A 2 -20.06 -6.92 -15.05
C ARG A 2 -20.42 -5.62 -15.82
N GLY A 3 -20.89 -4.57 -15.13
CA GLY A 3 -21.12 -3.23 -15.69
C GLY A 3 -20.21 -2.12 -15.16
N GLU A 4 -19.30 -2.41 -14.23
CA GLU A 4 -18.47 -1.43 -13.51
C GLU A 4 -17.02 -1.37 -14.02
N GLY A 5 -16.61 -2.29 -14.91
CA GLY A 5 -15.40 -2.14 -15.73
C GLY A 5 -14.06 -2.57 -15.10
N GLY A 6 -14.02 -3.08 -13.87
CA GLY A 6 -12.80 -3.59 -13.23
C GLY A 6 -13.05 -4.11 -11.82
N GLY A 7 -12.05 -4.67 -11.14
CA GLY A 7 -12.12 -5.26 -9.79
C GLY A 7 -11.83 -4.28 -8.64
N VAL A 8 -11.38 -4.81 -7.50
CA VAL A 8 -11.10 -4.04 -6.27
C VAL A 8 -10.14 -2.87 -6.55
N LEU A 9 -9.18 -3.05 -7.45
CA LEU A 9 -8.20 -2.01 -7.79
C LEU A 9 -8.84 -0.82 -8.52
N LEU A 10 -9.80 -1.08 -9.39
CA LEU A 10 -10.46 -0.06 -10.21
C LEU A 10 -11.58 0.65 -9.45
N ASN A 11 -12.28 -0.06 -8.56
CA ASN A 11 -13.52 0.45 -7.95
C ASN A 11 -13.41 0.81 -6.47
N GLN A 12 -12.64 0.07 -5.68
CA GLN A 12 -12.60 0.23 -4.22
C GLN A 12 -11.30 0.87 -3.74
N ALA A 13 -10.20 0.60 -4.43
CA ALA A 13 -8.87 1.07 -4.07
C ALA A 13 -8.33 2.33 -4.81
N PRO A 14 -9.05 3.03 -5.73
CA PRO A 14 -8.43 4.08 -6.53
C PRO A 14 -7.96 5.26 -5.67
N HIS A 15 -8.70 5.62 -4.62
CA HIS A 15 -8.29 6.68 -3.69
C HIS A 15 -7.03 6.32 -2.89
N ASN A 16 -6.89 5.05 -2.49
CA ASN A 16 -5.69 4.58 -1.78
C ASN A 16 -4.47 4.53 -2.71
N LEU A 17 -4.66 4.13 -3.97
CA LEU A 17 -3.60 4.15 -4.98
C LEU A 17 -3.17 5.59 -5.34
N ASP A 18 -4.14 6.48 -5.49
CA ASP A 18 -3.89 7.90 -5.80
C ASP A 18 -3.12 8.60 -4.68
N ILE A 19 -3.57 8.49 -3.42
CA ILE A 19 -2.88 9.13 -2.29
C ILE A 19 -1.47 8.54 -2.09
N TRP A 20 -1.30 7.23 -2.31
CA TRP A 20 0.01 6.59 -2.24
C TRP A 20 0.95 7.15 -3.32
N GLN A 21 0.49 7.25 -4.57
CA GLN A 21 1.28 7.84 -5.65
C GLN A 21 1.54 9.33 -5.43
N TRP A 22 0.58 10.08 -4.89
CA TRP A 22 0.74 11.51 -4.61
C TRP A 22 1.85 11.78 -3.58
N ILE A 23 1.95 10.92 -2.55
CA ILE A 23 2.96 11.05 -1.50
C ILE A 23 4.31 10.48 -1.92
N CYS A 24 4.33 9.26 -2.47
CA CYS A 24 5.57 8.51 -2.73
C CYS A 24 6.10 8.69 -4.16
N GLY A 25 5.34 9.34 -5.04
CA GLY A 25 5.62 9.42 -6.47
C GLY A 25 5.23 8.14 -7.22
N ARG A 26 5.54 8.13 -8.51
CA ARG A 26 5.27 7.00 -9.41
C ARG A 26 6.38 5.94 -9.27
N PRO A 27 6.03 4.65 -9.05
CA PRO A 27 7.02 3.57 -9.04
C PRO A 27 7.63 3.36 -10.44
N THR A 28 8.88 2.89 -10.48
CA THR A 28 9.59 2.52 -11.72
C THR A 28 9.17 1.15 -12.23
N ALA A 29 8.82 0.24 -11.32
CA ALA A 29 8.34 -1.09 -11.65
C ALA A 29 7.32 -1.57 -10.60
N VAL A 30 6.40 -2.44 -11.03
CA VAL A 30 5.48 -3.14 -10.13
C VAL A 30 5.36 -4.61 -10.52
N THR A 31 5.22 -5.48 -9.52
CA THR A 31 4.79 -6.87 -9.68
C THR A 31 3.55 -7.08 -8.82
N ALA A 32 2.50 -7.67 -9.39
CA ALA A 32 1.23 -7.83 -8.70
C ALA A 32 0.70 -9.26 -8.79
N PHE A 33 0.03 -9.68 -7.72
CA PHE A 33 -0.81 -10.87 -7.67
C PHE A 33 -2.25 -10.43 -7.51
N CYS A 34 -3.11 -10.75 -8.47
CA CYS A 34 -4.52 -10.37 -8.49
C CYS A 34 -5.37 -11.64 -8.56
N ASN A 35 -6.17 -11.90 -7.53
CA ASN A 35 -7.02 -13.08 -7.45
C ASN A 35 -8.46 -12.70 -7.81
N ALA A 36 -9.02 -13.34 -8.84
CA ALA A 36 -10.38 -13.10 -9.31
C ALA A 36 -11.41 -13.94 -8.55
N GLY A 37 -12.46 -13.30 -8.05
CA GLY A 37 -13.58 -13.96 -7.37
C GLY A 37 -13.17 -14.91 -6.23
N LYS A 38 -12.11 -14.57 -5.49
CA LYS A 38 -11.61 -15.39 -4.38
C LYS A 38 -12.62 -15.47 -3.23
N PHE A 39 -13.32 -14.37 -2.99
CA PHE A 39 -14.28 -14.21 -1.89
C PHE A 39 -15.71 -13.95 -2.39
N HIS A 40 -15.86 -13.47 -3.63
CA HIS A 40 -17.15 -13.15 -4.24
C HIS A 40 -17.35 -13.91 -5.55
N ASN A 41 -18.60 -14.20 -5.92
CA ASN A 41 -18.94 -14.81 -7.21
C ASN A 41 -18.91 -13.77 -8.35
N ILE A 42 -17.71 -13.34 -8.74
CA ILE A 42 -17.46 -12.25 -9.68
C ILE A 42 -16.28 -12.60 -10.59
N GLU A 43 -16.20 -11.98 -11.76
CA GLU A 43 -15.24 -12.29 -12.82
C GLU A 43 -13.92 -11.50 -12.75
N VAL A 44 -13.84 -10.54 -11.82
CA VAL A 44 -12.71 -9.61 -11.66
C VAL A 44 -12.02 -9.82 -10.32
N GLU A 45 -10.87 -9.17 -10.13
CA GLU A 45 -10.11 -9.28 -8.89
C GLU A 45 -10.86 -8.70 -7.69
N ASP A 46 -11.00 -9.48 -6.63
CA ASP A 46 -11.53 -9.03 -5.33
C ASP A 46 -10.45 -8.98 -4.24
N GLU A 47 -9.23 -9.40 -4.59
CA GLU A 47 -8.01 -9.32 -3.79
C GLU A 47 -6.81 -9.03 -4.69
N ALA A 48 -5.94 -8.11 -4.25
CA ALA A 48 -4.67 -7.84 -4.92
C ALA A 48 -3.55 -7.52 -3.92
N THR A 49 -2.35 -7.99 -4.24
CA THR A 49 -1.10 -7.58 -3.57
C THR A 49 -0.11 -7.09 -4.62
N ILE A 50 0.38 -5.87 -4.46
CA ILE A 50 1.31 -5.21 -5.38
C ILE A 50 2.61 -4.92 -4.63
N TYR A 51 3.73 -5.35 -5.20
CA TYR A 51 5.07 -4.91 -4.82
C TYR A 51 5.54 -3.84 -5.82
N ALA A 52 6.06 -2.73 -5.30
CA ALA A 52 6.50 -1.59 -6.09
C ALA A 52 7.94 -1.21 -5.77
N GLU A 53 8.68 -0.82 -6.81
CA GLU A 53 10.06 -0.35 -6.74
C GLU A 53 10.15 1.10 -7.21
N TYR A 54 11.06 1.87 -6.62
CA TYR A 54 11.26 3.28 -6.92
C TYR A 54 12.70 3.56 -7.36
N GLU A 55 12.91 4.61 -8.15
CA GLU A 55 14.23 4.99 -8.69
C GLU A 55 15.26 5.27 -7.60
N ASN A 56 14.82 5.78 -6.45
CA ASN A 56 15.68 6.06 -5.29
C ASN A 56 15.98 4.82 -4.41
N GLY A 57 15.56 3.63 -4.85
CA GLY A 57 15.74 2.36 -4.13
C GLY A 57 14.72 2.11 -3.01
N ALA A 58 13.73 2.99 -2.82
CA ALA A 58 12.62 2.70 -1.94
C ALA A 58 11.75 1.57 -2.51
N THR A 59 11.03 0.87 -1.63
CA THR A 59 10.07 -0.17 -2.00
C THR A 59 8.73 0.10 -1.32
N GLY A 60 7.66 -0.44 -1.90
CA GLY A 60 6.31 -0.32 -1.36
C GLY A 60 5.53 -1.60 -1.54
N VAL A 61 4.57 -1.83 -0.65
CA VAL A 61 3.62 -2.94 -0.75
C VAL A 61 2.21 -2.37 -0.59
N PHE A 62 1.34 -2.71 -1.53
CA PHE A 62 -0.08 -2.37 -1.50
C PHE A 62 -0.90 -3.64 -1.43
N ILE A 63 -1.73 -3.75 -0.40
CA ILE A 63 -2.60 -4.91 -0.17
C ILE A 63 -4.03 -4.39 -0.11
N THR A 64 -4.91 -5.02 -0.88
CA THR A 64 -6.34 -4.70 -0.86
C THR A 64 -7.14 -5.99 -1.05
N SER A 65 -8.27 -6.05 -0.36
CA SER A 65 -9.21 -7.17 -0.39
C SER A 65 -10.58 -6.65 -0.04
N THR A 66 -11.60 -7.09 -0.77
CA THR A 66 -13.00 -6.88 -0.38
C THR A 66 -13.53 -8.00 0.52
N GLY A 67 -12.76 -9.08 0.70
CA GLY A 67 -13.10 -10.21 1.56
C GLY A 67 -12.57 -10.10 3.00
N ASP A 68 -11.72 -9.12 3.29
CA ASP A 68 -11.15 -8.94 4.62
C ASP A 68 -12.20 -8.38 5.59
N CYS A 69 -12.59 -9.18 6.59
CA CYS A 69 -13.52 -8.77 7.63
C CYS A 69 -12.91 -9.06 9.02
N PRO A 70 -12.71 -8.06 9.89
CA PRO A 70 -13.23 -6.68 9.82
C PRO A 70 -12.45 -5.72 8.89
N GLY A 71 -11.35 -6.17 8.28
CA GLY A 71 -10.51 -5.34 7.40
C GLY A 71 -9.66 -4.31 8.15
N THR A 72 -8.76 -3.63 7.42
CA THR A 72 -8.00 -2.48 7.94
C THR A 72 -7.80 -1.44 6.84
N ASN A 73 -7.73 -0.16 7.23
CA ASN A 73 -7.29 0.93 6.37
C ASN A 73 -6.09 1.60 7.01
N ARG A 74 -4.90 1.26 6.49
CA ARG A 74 -3.61 1.66 7.05
C ARG A 74 -2.68 2.16 5.96
N LEU A 75 -2.10 3.34 6.18
CA LEU A 75 -0.94 3.83 5.45
C LEU A 75 0.26 3.84 6.40
N GLU A 76 1.35 3.21 6.00
CA GLU A 76 2.60 3.20 6.74
C GLU A 76 3.74 3.65 5.83
N ILE A 77 4.54 4.62 6.31
CA ILE A 77 5.72 5.11 5.60
C ILE A 77 6.88 5.11 6.59
N THR A 78 7.98 4.46 6.20
CA THR A 78 9.24 4.47 6.95
C THR A 78 10.30 5.18 6.12
N GLY A 79 10.95 6.16 6.73
CA GLY A 79 12.08 6.88 6.16
C GLY A 79 13.27 6.86 7.10
N THR A 80 14.36 7.51 6.72
CA THR A 80 15.61 7.42 7.49
C THR A 80 15.56 8.13 8.84
N ARG A 81 14.66 9.10 9.04
CA ARG A 81 14.53 9.84 10.31
C ARG A 81 13.31 9.46 11.13
N GLY A 82 12.66 8.35 10.79
CA GLY A 82 11.50 7.89 11.52
C GLY A 82 10.45 7.21 10.65
N LYS A 83 9.29 7.01 11.26
CA LYS A 83 8.18 6.26 10.68
C LYS A 83 6.87 6.97 11.01
N THR A 84 5.89 6.85 10.13
CA THR A 84 4.51 7.22 10.43
C THR A 84 3.54 6.11 10.08
N VAL A 85 2.47 6.01 10.85
CA VAL A 85 1.35 5.08 10.63
C VAL A 85 0.05 5.87 10.78
N LEU A 86 -0.75 5.88 9.72
CA LEU A 86 -2.12 6.39 9.72
C LEU A 86 -3.07 5.19 9.71
N GLU A 87 -3.86 5.04 10.77
CA GLU A 87 -4.84 3.96 10.93
C GLU A 87 -5.95 4.45 11.86
N ASN A 88 -7.22 4.08 11.60
CA ASN A 88 -8.37 4.49 12.43
C ASN A 88 -8.46 6.01 12.65
N GLY A 89 -8.18 6.80 11.61
CA GLY A 89 -8.18 8.27 11.67
C GLY A 89 -7.09 8.88 12.56
N THR A 90 -6.15 8.08 13.05
CA THR A 90 -5.08 8.53 13.95
C THR A 90 -3.73 8.43 13.25
N LEU A 91 -3.03 9.56 13.14
CA LEU A 91 -1.65 9.60 12.66
C LEU A 91 -0.68 9.46 13.83
N LYS A 92 0.08 8.35 13.87
CA LYS A 92 1.18 8.12 14.80
C LYS A 92 2.51 8.42 14.12
N LEU A 93 3.41 9.07 14.83
CA LEU A 93 4.71 9.48 14.34
C LEU A 93 5.82 9.06 15.33
N TRP A 94 6.81 8.37 14.81
CA TRP A 94 8.05 8.03 15.51
C TRP A 94 9.18 8.80 14.86
N LYS A 95 9.90 9.60 15.64
CA LYS A 95 11.04 10.37 15.16
C LYS A 95 12.33 9.78 15.72
N LEU A 96 13.33 9.64 14.87
CA LEU A 96 14.68 9.28 15.27
C LEU A 96 15.50 10.56 15.48
N SER A 97 16.33 10.58 16.51
CA SER A 97 17.29 11.67 16.76
C SER A 97 18.33 11.75 15.65
N GLU A 98 18.75 10.59 15.16
CA GLU A 98 19.81 10.39 14.16
C GLU A 98 19.24 9.69 12.91
N ASP A 99 20.03 9.61 11.84
CA ASP A 99 19.64 8.87 10.64
C ASP A 99 19.70 7.35 10.90
N GLU A 100 18.71 6.61 10.42
CA GLU A 100 18.63 5.15 10.52
C GLU A 100 19.90 4.48 10.02
N ARG A 101 20.54 5.03 8.97
CA ARG A 101 21.77 4.46 8.41
C ARG A 101 22.94 4.58 9.37
N ASP A 102 22.99 5.64 10.17
CA ASP A 102 24.02 5.81 11.20
C ASP A 102 23.74 4.89 12.39
N ILE A 103 22.47 4.74 12.78
CA ILE A 103 22.07 3.82 13.84
C ILE A 103 22.42 2.37 13.46
N CYS A 104 22.01 1.92 12.27
CA CYS A 104 22.19 0.54 11.84
C CYS A 104 23.64 0.16 11.51
N LYS A 105 24.48 1.12 11.10
CA LYS A 105 25.92 0.87 10.90
C LYS A 105 26.70 0.75 12.21
N ASN A 106 26.19 1.35 13.29
CA ASN A 106 26.85 1.41 14.59
C ASN A 106 26.22 0.46 15.63
N ALA A 107 25.22 -0.33 15.25
CA ALA A 107 24.59 -1.38 16.06
C ALA A 107 25.33 -2.71 15.91
#